data_AF-A0A1W1BYQ8-F1
#
_entry.id   AF-A0A1W1BYQ8-F1
#
_cell.length_a   1.000
_cell.length_b   1.000
_cell.length_c   1.000
_cell.angle_alpha   90.00
_cell.angle_beta   90.00
_cell.angle_gamma   90.00
#
_symmetry.space_group_name_H-M   'P 1'
#
loop_
_entity.id
_entity.type
_entity.pdbx_description
1 polymer ?
#
loop_
_entity_poly.entity_id
_entity_poly.type
_entity_poly.pdbx_seq_one_letter_code
_entity_poly.pdbx_strand_id
1 'polypeptide(L)'
;MRLLSLLFFVTAIYANHISWLGSYDDALKLAKKEHKPLMVLLVKKECKKCNDFIVDYFTNRDYIPQLNDMVVSVIVTHEGSSSYPIELFYSTTFPTLFLVDSSDESFLMEPFCVEP
;
A
#
# COMPACT_ATOMS: atom_id res chain seq x y z
N MET A 1 9.08 50.65 6.21
CA MET A 1 9.41 49.48 5.38
C MET A 1 10.03 48.37 6.23
N ARG A 2 9.25 47.73 7.10
CA ARG A 2 9.64 46.57 7.94
C ARG A 2 8.34 46.10 8.59
N LEU A 3 7.73 45.00 8.12
CA LEU A 3 6.66 44.19 8.79
C LEU A 3 5.74 43.41 7.83
N LEU A 4 6.10 43.22 6.55
CA LEU A 4 5.26 42.44 5.61
C LEU A 4 5.89 41.14 5.12
N SER A 5 6.78 40.52 5.90
CA SER A 5 7.53 39.33 5.46
C SER A 5 7.49 38.18 6.48
N LEU A 6 6.41 38.05 7.26
CA LEU A 6 6.30 37.00 8.29
C LEU A 6 4.94 36.26 8.28
N LEU A 7 4.40 35.98 7.09
CA LEU A 7 3.15 35.21 6.92
C LEU A 7 3.24 34.27 5.71
N PHE A 8 4.32 33.48 5.63
CA PHE A 8 4.27 32.21 4.92
C PHE A 8 4.05 31.13 5.97
N PHE A 9 2.83 31.15 6.54
CA PHE A 9 2.38 30.10 7.43
C PHE A 9 2.32 28.83 6.59
N VAL A 10 3.24 27.92 6.86
CA VAL A 10 3.42 26.65 6.18
C VAL A 10 2.14 25.85 6.37
N THR A 11 1.19 25.97 5.43
CA THR A 11 0.12 24.99 5.30
C THR A 11 0.75 23.75 4.68
N ALA A 12 1.46 22.97 5.50
CA ALA A 12 1.70 21.57 5.19
C ALA A 12 0.31 20.92 5.21
N ILE A 13 -0.33 20.88 4.05
CA ILE A 13 -1.52 20.06 3.86
C ILE A 13 -1.01 18.63 4.07
N TYR A 14 -1.24 18.08 5.26
CA TYR A 14 -0.96 16.68 5.53
C TYR A 14 -1.93 15.89 4.67
N ALA A 15 -1.48 15.55 3.46
CA ALA A 15 -2.23 14.70 2.58
C ALA A 15 -2.14 13.28 3.14
N ASN A 16 -3.30 12.71 3.49
CA ASN A 16 -3.38 11.36 4.03
C ASN A 16 -3.16 10.38 2.88
N HIS A 17 -1.93 9.85 2.82
CA HIS A 17 -1.53 8.83 1.85
C HIS A 17 -1.02 7.59 2.58
N ILE A 18 -1.27 6.43 1.97
CA ILE A 18 -0.68 5.18 2.45
C ILE A 18 0.82 5.20 2.20
N SER A 19 1.59 4.67 3.16
CA SER A 19 3.04 4.53 3.08
C SER A 19 3.44 3.31 2.26
N TRP A 20 3.19 3.36 0.95
CA TRP A 20 3.51 2.26 0.04
C TRP A 20 5.02 2.05 -0.12
N LEU A 21 5.47 0.83 0.14
CA LEU A 21 6.78 0.34 -0.26
C LEU A 21 6.71 -0.26 -1.67
N GLY A 22 7.83 -0.19 -2.41
CA GLY A 22 7.95 -0.77 -3.76
C GLY A 22 8.67 -2.12 -3.81
N SER A 23 9.15 -2.61 -2.66
CA SER A 23 9.93 -3.84 -2.51
C SER A 23 9.25 -4.73 -1.49
N TYR A 24 8.85 -5.93 -1.92
CA TYR A 24 8.23 -6.92 -1.04
C TYR A 24 9.19 -7.32 0.08
N ASP A 25 10.45 -7.59 -0.24
CA ASP A 25 11.45 -8.01 0.74
C ASP A 25 11.69 -6.95 1.82
N ASP A 26 11.73 -5.66 1.44
CA ASP A 26 11.93 -4.58 2.41
C ASP A 26 10.68 -4.35 3.25
N ALA A 27 9.49 -4.48 2.65
CA ALA A 27 8.23 -4.45 3.37
C ALA A 27 8.15 -5.59 4.38
N LEU A 28 8.48 -6.83 3.97
CA LEU A 28 8.46 -7.99 4.85
C LEU A 28 9.45 -7.85 6.00
N LYS A 29 10.67 -7.37 5.75
CA LYS A 29 11.64 -7.08 6.81
C LYS A 29 11.11 -6.05 7.79
N LEU A 30 10.48 -4.98 7.30
CA LEU A 30 9.89 -3.95 8.16
C LEU A 30 8.70 -4.50 8.95
N ALA A 31 7.82 -5.26 8.32
CA ALA A 31 6.65 -5.87 8.94
C ALA A 31 7.05 -6.84 10.07
N LYS A 32 8.05 -7.69 9.83
CA LYS A 32 8.65 -8.57 10.84
C LYS A 32 9.24 -7.78 12.01
N LYS A 33 9.96 -6.69 11.72
CA LYS A 33 10.57 -5.83 12.75
C LYS A 33 9.51 -5.13 13.61
N GLU A 34 8.44 -4.64 12.98
CA GLU A 34 7.36 -3.91 13.66
C GLU A 34 6.28 -4.81 14.25
N HIS A 35 6.35 -6.14 14.02
CA HIS A 35 5.32 -7.11 14.39
C HIS A 35 3.94 -6.75 13.83
N LYS A 36 3.91 -6.29 12.57
CA LYS A 36 2.70 -5.91 11.86
C LYS A 36 2.42 -6.88 10.71
N PRO A 37 1.15 -7.07 10.32
CA PRO A 37 0.82 -7.69 9.04
C PRO A 37 1.34 -6.89 7.85
N LEU A 38 1.48 -7.59 6.72
CA LEU A 38 1.69 -6.99 5.42
C LEU A 38 0.36 -6.78 4.70
N MET A 39 0.16 -5.58 4.17
CA MET A 39 -0.91 -5.29 3.22
C MET A 39 -0.29 -5.20 1.81
N VAL A 40 -0.52 -6.23 1.00
CA VAL A 40 0.08 -6.38 -0.33
C VAL A 40 -0.96 -6.05 -1.38
N LEU A 41 -0.76 -4.98 -2.14
CA LEU A 41 -1.58 -4.66 -3.30
C LEU A 41 -0.88 -5.17 -4.57
N LEU A 42 -1.39 -6.26 -5.12
CA LEU A 42 -0.94 -6.80 -6.39
C LEU A 42 -1.66 -6.06 -7.53
N VAL A 43 -0.87 -5.43 -8.39
CA VAL A 43 -1.32 -4.72 -9.59
C VAL A 43 -0.66 -5.31 -10.83
N LYS A 44 -1.15 -4.91 -12.00
CA LYS A 44 -0.53 -5.21 -13.29
C LYS A 44 -0.24 -3.92 -14.07
N LYS A 45 0.68 -3.98 -15.02
CA LYS A 45 0.98 -2.83 -15.90
C LYS A 45 -0.27 -2.41 -16.68
N GLU A 46 -0.36 -1.11 -16.98
CA GLU A 46 -1.44 -0.53 -17.78
C GLU A 46 -2.85 -0.85 -17.26
N CYS A 47 -3.02 -0.94 -15.93
CA CYS A 47 -4.27 -1.30 -15.30
C CYS A 47 -5.04 -0.08 -14.80
N LYS A 48 -6.00 0.42 -15.59
CA LYS A 48 -6.85 1.55 -15.15
C LYS A 48 -7.62 1.23 -13.85
N LYS A 49 -8.24 0.04 -13.76
CA LYS A 49 -8.97 -0.40 -12.55
C LYS A 49 -8.09 -0.40 -11.29
N CYS A 50 -6.79 -0.71 -11.43
CA CYS A 50 -5.85 -0.68 -10.33
C CYS A 50 -5.60 0.75 -9.82
N ASN A 51 -5.47 1.71 -10.75
CA ASN A 51 -5.34 3.12 -10.38
C ASN A 51 -6.64 3.65 -9.74
N ASP A 52 -7.80 3.32 -10.32
CA ASP A 52 -9.10 3.71 -9.79
C ASP A 52 -9.27 3.18 -8.35
N PHE A 53 -8.91 1.92 -8.10
CA PHE A 53 -8.92 1.33 -6.77
C PHE A 53 -8.04 2.07 -5.75
N ILE A 54 -6.82 2.44 -6.14
CA ILE A 54 -5.91 3.20 -5.26
C ILE A 54 -6.50 4.58 -4.93
N VAL A 55 -7.12 5.23 -5.91
CA VAL A 55 -7.81 6.51 -5.70
C VAL A 55 -9.01 6.34 -4.77
N ASP A 56 -9.84 5.33 -5.02
CA ASP A 56 -11.10 5.11 -4.31
C ASP A 56 -10.90 4.66 -2.86
N TYR A 57 -9.84 3.91 -2.56
CA TYR A 57 -9.64 3.33 -1.22
C TYR A 57 -8.41 3.88 -0.47
N PHE A 58 -7.46 4.52 -1.13
CA PHE A 58 -6.18 4.86 -0.49
C PHE A 58 -5.73 6.32 -0.70
N THR A 59 -6.63 7.19 -1.17
CA THR A 59 -6.34 8.63 -1.33
C THR A 59 -7.28 9.48 -0.48
N ASN A 60 -6.72 10.31 0.40
CA ASN A 60 -7.47 11.29 1.23
C ASN A 60 -8.63 10.67 2.03
N ARG A 61 -8.41 9.46 2.56
CA ARG A 61 -9.33 8.79 3.48
C ARG A 61 -8.91 9.06 4.92
N ASP A 62 -9.89 9.23 5.80
CA ASP A 62 -9.69 9.53 7.22
C ASP A 62 -9.11 8.34 8.01
N TYR A 63 -9.34 7.11 7.54
CA TYR A 63 -8.78 5.90 8.13
C TYR A 63 -7.31 5.63 7.77
N ILE A 64 -6.72 6.34 6.81
CA ILE A 64 -5.34 6.08 6.34
C ILE A 64 -4.30 6.16 7.45
N PRO A 65 -4.32 7.16 8.36
CA PRO A 65 -3.36 7.22 9.46
C PRO A 65 -3.43 5.96 10.35
N GLN A 66 -4.64 5.53 10.72
CA GLN A 66 -4.84 4.31 11.50
C GLN A 66 -4.37 3.07 10.72
N LEU A 67 -4.62 3.03 9.41
CA LEU A 67 -4.18 1.92 8.57
C LEU A 67 -2.65 1.83 8.50
N ASN A 68 -1.94 2.94 8.31
CA ASN A 68 -0.47 2.99 8.34
C ASN A 68 0.10 2.55 9.71
N ASP A 69 -0.63 2.79 10.80
CA ASP A 69 -0.23 2.30 12.13
C ASP A 69 -0.44 0.78 12.29
N MET A 70 -1.43 0.20 11.62
CA MET A 70 -1.79 -1.21 11.76
C MET A 70 -0.99 -2.15 10.84
N VAL A 71 -0.62 -1.72 9.63
CA VAL A 71 -0.01 -2.59 8.61
C VAL A 71 1.20 -1.96 7.95
N VAL A 72 2.09 -2.79 7.44
CA VAL A 72 3.13 -2.36 6.48
C VAL A 72 2.60 -2.61 5.06
N SER A 73 2.52 -1.54 4.26
CA SER A 73 1.88 -1.58 2.94
C SER A 73 2.89 -1.68 1.81
N VAL A 74 2.65 -2.55 0.83
CA VAL A 74 3.51 -2.71 -0.35
C VAL A 74 2.68 -2.84 -1.63
N ILE A 75 3.12 -2.18 -2.70
CA ILE A 75 2.56 -2.39 -4.05
C ILE A 75 3.53 -3.25 -4.84
N VAL A 76 3.01 -4.33 -5.42
CA VAL A 76 3.79 -5.25 -6.24
C VAL A 76 3.17 -5.32 -7.63
N THR A 77 4.00 -5.25 -8.67
CA THR A 77 3.54 -5.35 -10.06
C THR A 77 3.80 -6.76 -10.57
N HIS A 78 2.76 -7.43 -11.08
CA HIS A 78 2.82 -8.81 -11.54
C HIS A 78 3.92 -9.04 -12.60
N GLU A 79 4.09 -8.10 -13.53
CA GLU A 79 5.12 -8.14 -14.58
C GLU A 79 6.45 -7.47 -14.17
N GLY A 80 6.66 -7.25 -12.87
CA GLY A 80 7.88 -6.70 -12.30
C GLY A 80 8.99 -7.75 -12.13
N SER A 81 10.22 -7.27 -11.96
CA SER A 81 11.39 -8.13 -11.66
C SER A 81 11.55 -8.45 -10.17
N SER A 82 10.69 -7.91 -9.31
CA SER A 82 10.72 -8.12 -7.87
C SER A 82 10.19 -9.52 -7.54
N SER A 83 10.96 -10.30 -6.81
CA SER A 83 10.51 -11.54 -6.19
C SER A 83 9.44 -11.24 -5.14
N TYR A 84 8.30 -11.90 -5.25
CA TYR A 84 7.22 -11.92 -4.28
C TYR A 84 6.75 -13.39 -4.13
N PRO A 85 5.93 -13.75 -3.12
CA PRO A 85 5.55 -15.15 -2.88
C PRO A 85 4.93 -15.81 -4.12
N ILE A 86 5.26 -17.09 -4.35
CA ILE A 86 4.86 -17.80 -5.58
C ILE A 86 3.33 -17.88 -5.74
N GLU A 87 2.61 -17.91 -4.61
CA GLU A 87 1.16 -17.93 -4.52
C GLU A 87 0.52 -16.75 -5.24
N LEU A 88 1.15 -15.58 -5.18
CA LEU A 88 0.63 -14.38 -5.83
C LEU A 88 0.77 -14.44 -7.36
N PHE A 89 1.73 -15.21 -7.91
CA PHE A 89 1.89 -15.39 -9.37
C PHE A 89 0.72 -16.15 -10.02
N TYR A 90 -0.06 -16.89 -9.23
CA TYR A 90 -1.25 -17.59 -9.73
C TYR A 90 -2.49 -16.69 -9.76
N SER A 91 -2.40 -15.45 -9.29
CA SER A 91 -3.51 -14.50 -9.28
C SER A 91 -3.80 -14.00 -10.70
N THR A 92 -5.05 -14.12 -11.13
CA THR A 92 -5.52 -13.69 -12.46
C THR A 92 -6.42 -12.45 -12.42
N THR A 93 -6.78 -11.99 -11.21
CA THR A 93 -7.62 -10.82 -10.98
C THR A 93 -6.80 -9.65 -10.47
N PHE A 94 -7.03 -8.45 -11.01
CA PHE A 94 -6.27 -7.25 -10.69
C PHE A 94 -7.19 -6.02 -10.61
N PRO A 95 -7.00 -5.13 -9.61
CA PRO A 95 -6.09 -5.29 -8.47
C PRO A 95 -6.57 -6.37 -7.50
N THR A 96 -5.64 -6.96 -6.76
CA THR A 96 -5.96 -7.84 -5.61
C THR A 96 -5.20 -7.37 -4.38
N LEU A 97 -5.92 -7.24 -3.26
CA LEU A 97 -5.37 -6.86 -1.97
C LEU A 97 -5.28 -8.09 -1.06
N PHE A 98 -4.07 -8.39 -0.59
CA PHE A 98 -3.80 -9.47 0.35
C PHE A 98 -3.44 -8.89 1.72
N LEU A 99 -3.93 -9.54 2.77
CA LEU A 99 -3.44 -9.32 4.12
C LEU A 99 -2.65 -10.56 4.54
N VAL A 100 -1.39 -10.38 4.87
CA VAL A 100 -0.40 -11.45 5.03
C VAL A 100 0.22 -11.37 6.42
N ASP A 101 0.31 -12.50 7.11
CA ASP A 101 1.04 -12.60 8.37
C ASP A 101 2.54 -12.45 8.10
N SER A 102 3.22 -11.53 8.78
CA SER A 102 4.63 -11.28 8.50
C SER A 102 5.55 -12.37 9.02
N SER A 103 5.10 -13.27 9.90
CA SER A 103 5.93 -14.31 10.50
C SER A 103 6.09 -15.53 9.60
N ASP A 104 5.00 -16.00 8.99
CA ASP A 104 4.95 -17.22 8.18
C ASP A 104 4.45 -16.99 6.74
N GLU A 105 4.12 -15.74 6.39
CA GLU A 105 3.65 -15.33 5.06
C GLU A 105 2.32 -15.97 4.65
N SER A 106 1.55 -16.49 5.61
CA SER A 106 0.20 -16.99 5.38
C SER A 106 -0.82 -15.86 5.18
N PHE A 107 -1.90 -16.15 4.47
CA PHE A 107 -3.00 -15.20 4.30
C PHE A 107 -3.87 -15.14 5.55
N LEU A 108 -4.05 -13.94 6.09
CA LEU A 108 -4.87 -13.69 7.29
C LEU A 108 -6.37 -13.67 6.97
N MET A 109 -6.73 -13.46 5.71
CA MET A 109 -8.11 -13.46 5.23
C MET A 109 -8.15 -13.79 3.73
N GLU A 110 -9.35 -14.07 3.23
CA GLU A 110 -9.56 -14.18 1.78
C GLU A 110 -9.12 -12.89 1.07
N PRO A 111 -8.37 -12.98 -0.04
CA PRO A 111 -7.93 -11.81 -0.79
C PRO A 111 -9.12 -10.97 -1.28
N PHE A 112 -9.00 -9.66 -1.18
CA PHE A 112 -10.02 -8.74 -1.69
C PHE A 112 -9.72 -8.37 -3.13
N CYS A 113 -10.59 -8.81 -4.03
CA CYS A 113 -10.52 -8.55 -5.46
C CYS A 113 -11.70 -7.68 -5.89
N VAL A 114 -11.49 -6.74 -6.82
CA VAL A 114 -12.62 -6.10 -7.51
C VAL A 114 -13.05 -7.02 -8.63
N GLU A 115 -14.21 -7.65 -8.49
CA GLU A 115 -14.79 -8.48 -9.56
C GLU A 115 -15.00 -7.65 -10.85
N PRO A 116 -14.79 -8.27 -12.03
CA PRO A 116 -14.76 -7.58 -13.32
C PRO A 116 -16.08 -6.90 -13.72
#